data_AF-A0A2A5GW28-F1
#
_entry.id   AF-A0A2A5GW28-F1
#
_cell.length_a   1.000
_cell.length_b   1.000
_cell.length_c   1.000
_cell.angle_alpha   90.00
_cell.angle_beta   90.00
_cell.angle_gamma   90.00
#
_symmetry.space_group_name_H-M   'P 1'
#
loop_
_entity.id
_entity.type
_entity.pdbx_description
1 polymer ?
#
loop_
_entity_poly.entity_id
_entity_poly.type
_entity_poly.pdbx_seq_one_letter_code
_entity_poly.pdbx_strand_id
1 'polypeptide(L)'
;MTKNMELKEQYSEEERYLRAQKKVKELSGFYWHLFSYIIVNSFISVSKMNENFLNGETFNEAFFDFGTFAVWFFWGIGLFFHGVHVFKDRFNFFNSWEERKIKELMEKEASEFQKKK
;
A
#
# COMPACT_ATOMS: atom_id res chain seq x y z
N MET A 1 2.66 -29.54 33.01
CA MET A 1 2.10 -29.68 31.65
C MET A 1 1.15 -28.51 31.32
N THR A 2 0.23 -28.15 32.22
CA THR A 2 -0.69 -27.01 32.14
C THR A 2 -0.02 -25.64 31.97
N LYS A 3 1.01 -25.33 32.77
CA LYS A 3 1.71 -24.03 32.69
C LYS A 3 2.35 -23.73 31.33
N ASN A 4 2.83 -24.75 30.61
CA ASN A 4 3.38 -24.59 29.26
C ASN A 4 2.28 -24.40 28.20
N MET A 5 1.07 -24.89 28.48
CA MET A 5 -0.08 -24.76 27.60
C MET A 5 -0.68 -23.35 27.74
N GLU A 6 -0.84 -22.86 28.98
CA GLU A 6 -1.25 -21.48 29.28
C GLU A 6 -0.27 -20.45 28.71
N LEU A 7 1.05 -20.67 28.84
CA LEU A 7 2.07 -19.81 28.24
C LEU A 7 1.96 -19.74 26.71
N LYS A 8 1.70 -20.89 26.05
CA LYS A 8 1.52 -20.93 24.59
C LYS A 8 0.25 -20.20 24.16
N GLU A 9 -0.85 -20.36 24.90
CA GLU A 9 -2.10 -19.65 24.61
C GLU A 9 -1.97 -18.14 24.81
N GLN A 10 -1.36 -17.70 25.92
CA GLN A 10 -1.12 -16.27 26.16
C GLN A 10 -0.21 -15.65 25.09
N TYR A 11 0.87 -16.34 24.70
CA TYR A 11 1.77 -15.88 23.64
C TYR A 11 1.04 -15.78 22.30
N SER A 12 0.21 -16.77 21.96
CA SER A 12 -0.63 -16.75 20.76
C SER A 12 -1.62 -15.59 20.75
N GLU A 13 -2.30 -15.32 21.86
CA GLU A 13 -3.26 -14.21 21.97
C GLU A 13 -2.56 -12.84 21.86
N GLU A 14 -1.41 -12.67 22.51
CA GLU A 14 -0.61 -11.44 22.41
C GLU A 14 -0.15 -11.18 20.98
N GLU A 15 0.35 -12.21 20.27
CA GLU A 15 0.73 -12.08 18.86
C GLU A 15 -0.46 -11.72 17.95
N ARG A 16 -1.64 -12.30 18.21
CA ARG A 16 -2.86 -11.97 17.44
C ARG A 16 -3.28 -10.53 17.68
N TYR A 17 -3.23 -10.07 18.93
CA TYR A 17 -3.53 -8.69 19.30
C TYR A 17 -2.56 -7.70 18.65
N LEU A 18 -1.25 -7.96 18.73
CA LEU A 18 -0.22 -7.11 18.13
C LEU A 18 -0.37 -7.03 16.60
N ARG A 19 -0.67 -8.15 15.93
CA ARG A 19 -0.96 -8.18 14.49
C ARG A 19 -2.19 -7.35 14.14
N ALA A 20 -3.27 -7.46 14.90
CA ALA A 20 -4.47 -6.66 14.68
C ALA A 20 -4.20 -5.16 14.90
N GLN A 21 -3.46 -4.80 15.96
CA GLN A 21 -3.10 -3.42 16.25
C GLN A 21 -2.24 -2.80 15.13
N LYS A 22 -1.25 -3.54 14.64
CA LYS A 22 -0.40 -3.11 13.51
C LYS A 22 -1.24 -2.83 12.26
N LYS A 23 -2.19 -3.71 11.93
CA LYS A 23 -3.10 -3.53 10.79
C LYS A 23 -3.96 -2.27 10.93
N VAL A 24 -4.50 -2.01 12.11
CA VAL A 24 -5.29 -0.79 12.36
C VAL A 24 -4.42 0.45 12.15
N LYS A 25 -3.19 0.45 12.68
CA LYS A 25 -2.26 1.57 12.53
C LYS A 25 -1.90 1.84 11.07
N GLU A 26 -1.60 0.79 10.31
CA GLU A 26 -1.31 0.87 8.87
C GLU A 26 -2.51 1.40 8.08
N LEU A 27 -3.71 0.92 8.40
CA LEU A 27 -4.95 1.37 7.77
C LEU A 27 -5.23 2.85 8.04
N SER A 28 -5.08 3.30 9.30
CA SER A 28 -5.20 4.71 9.66
C SER A 28 -4.18 5.57 8.93
N GLY A 29 -2.93 5.10 8.82
CA GLY A 29 -1.88 5.79 8.06
C GLY A 29 -2.24 5.96 6.58
N PHE A 30 -2.76 4.92 5.95
CA PHE A 30 -3.23 4.98 4.57
C PHE A 30 -4.37 5.99 4.39
N TYR A 31 -5.38 5.96 5.26
CA TYR A 31 -6.50 6.92 5.16
C TYR A 31 -6.05 8.37 5.34
N TRP A 32 -5.06 8.61 6.20
CA TRP A 32 -4.50 9.94 6.36
C TRP A 32 -3.74 10.40 5.11
N HIS A 33 -2.98 9.50 4.49
CA HIS A 33 -2.32 9.78 3.23
C HIS A 33 -3.31 10.02 2.08
N LEU A 34 -4.36 9.20 1.98
CA LEU A 34 -5.45 9.36 1.01
C LEU A 34 -6.19 10.69 1.20
N PHE A 35 -6.49 11.04 2.44
CA PHE A 35 -7.15 12.30 2.79
C PHE A 35 -6.30 13.50 2.38
N SER A 36 -5.01 13.51 2.75
CA SER A 36 -4.07 14.54 2.34
C SER A 36 -3.93 14.61 0.81
N TYR A 37 -3.86 13.47 0.14
CA TYR A 37 -3.81 13.40 -1.32
C TYR A 37 -5.02 14.09 -1.94
N ILE A 38 -6.24 13.79 -1.48
CA ILE A 38 -7.47 14.39 -2.04
C ILE A 38 -7.50 15.90 -1.77
N ILE A 39 -7.24 16.33 -0.53
CA ILE A 39 -7.34 17.75 -0.16
C ILE A 39 -6.31 18.59 -0.91
N VAL A 40 -5.03 18.18 -0.90
CA VAL A 40 -3.95 18.96 -1.51
C VAL A 40 -4.15 19.06 -3.02
N ASN A 41 -4.46 17.95 -3.68
CA ASN A 41 -4.69 17.93 -5.12
C ASN A 41 -5.95 18.73 -5.53
N SER A 42 -7.02 18.67 -4.72
CA SER A 42 -8.21 19.49 -4.94
C SER A 42 -7.91 20.97 -4.77
N PHE A 43 -7.15 21.35 -3.74
CA PHE A 43 -6.73 22.73 -3.51
C PHE A 43 -5.90 23.26 -4.68
N ILE A 44 -4.89 22.52 -5.14
CA ILE A 44 -4.06 22.90 -6.29
C ILE A 44 -4.93 23.09 -7.54
N SER A 45 -5.87 22.17 -7.79
CA SER A 45 -6.72 22.23 -8.98
C SER A 45 -7.68 23.41 -8.95
N VAL A 46 -8.28 23.71 -7.79
CA VAL A 46 -9.16 24.87 -7.59
C VAL A 46 -8.37 26.18 -7.71
N SER A 47 -7.18 26.27 -7.10
CA SER A 47 -6.32 27.45 -7.20
C SER A 47 -5.92 27.74 -8.65
N LYS A 48 -5.50 26.72 -9.40
CA LYS A 48 -5.20 26.89 -10.83
C LYS A 48 -6.44 27.23 -11.64
N MET A 49 -7.59 26.63 -11.36
CA MET A 49 -8.82 26.97 -12.08
C MET A 49 -9.18 28.46 -11.90
N ASN A 50 -9.08 28.99 -10.69
CA ASN A 50 -9.29 30.42 -10.42
C ASN A 50 -8.29 31.34 -11.15
N GLU A 51 -7.02 30.93 -11.25
CA GLU A 51 -5.98 31.69 -11.95
C GLU A 51 -6.26 31.76 -13.46
N ASN A 52 -6.65 30.64 -14.06
CA ASN A 52 -6.99 30.57 -15.49
C ASN A 52 -8.20 31.43 -15.86
N PHE A 53 -9.21 31.50 -14.98
CA PHE A 53 -10.36 32.39 -15.16
C PHE A 53 -9.98 33.88 -15.16
N LEU A 54 -8.93 34.28 -14.43
CA LEU A 54 -8.46 35.67 -14.35
C LEU A 54 -7.56 36.06 -15.53
N ASN A 55 -6.83 35.11 -16.11
CA ASN A 55 -5.89 35.36 -17.20
C ASN A 55 -6.46 35.11 -18.61
N GLY A 56 -7.69 34.59 -18.70
CA GLY A 56 -8.35 34.31 -19.99
C GLY A 56 -7.80 33.09 -20.73
N GLU A 57 -7.06 32.23 -20.04
CA GLU A 57 -6.48 31.01 -20.61
C GLU A 57 -7.54 29.92 -20.80
N THR A 58 -7.36 29.11 -21.83
CA THR A 58 -8.34 28.09 -22.20
C THR A 58 -8.25 26.91 -21.23
N PHE A 59 -9.39 26.30 -20.85
CA PHE A 59 -9.48 25.12 -19.98
C PHE A 59 -8.46 24.01 -20.30
N ASN A 60 -8.05 23.86 -21.57
CA ASN A 60 -7.07 22.87 -21.99
C ASN A 60 -5.62 23.19 -21.57
N GLU A 61 -5.17 24.44 -21.57
CA GLU A 61 -3.80 24.78 -21.12
C GLU A 61 -3.67 24.62 -19.60
N ALA A 62 -4.74 24.95 -18.87
CA ALA A 62 -4.89 24.76 -17.43
C ALA A 62 -4.87 23.30 -16.96
N PHE A 63 -5.67 22.44 -17.62
CA PHE A 63 -5.84 21.03 -17.25
C PHE A 63 -4.69 20.14 -17.76
N PHE A 64 -4.10 20.47 -18.90
CA PHE A 64 -2.95 19.74 -19.45
C PHE A 64 -1.60 20.35 -19.07
N ASP A 65 -1.58 21.32 -18.15
CA ASP A 65 -0.32 21.76 -17.57
C ASP A 65 0.36 20.56 -16.91
N PHE A 66 1.45 20.12 -17.56
CA PHE A 66 2.14 18.87 -17.27
C PHE A 66 2.50 18.77 -15.78
N GLY A 67 2.73 19.90 -15.12
CA GLY A 67 2.95 19.98 -13.68
C GLY A 67 1.79 19.46 -12.84
N THR A 68 0.54 19.85 -13.13
CA THR A 68 -0.62 19.40 -12.35
C THR A 68 -0.86 17.91 -12.56
N PHE A 69 -0.85 17.46 -13.81
CA PHE A 69 -1.04 16.05 -14.12
C PHE A 69 0.07 15.18 -13.52
N ALA A 70 1.34 15.61 -13.61
CA ALA A 70 2.46 14.89 -13.03
C ALA A 70 2.33 14.77 -11.50
N VAL A 71 1.92 15.83 -10.80
CA VAL A 71 1.71 15.78 -9.35
C VAL A 71 0.64 14.75 -8.99
N TRP A 72 -0.53 14.82 -9.63
CA TRP A 72 -1.60 13.85 -9.42
C TRP A 72 -1.14 12.41 -9.74
N PHE A 73 -0.48 12.22 -10.88
CA PHE A 73 -0.09 10.90 -11.36
C PHE A 73 0.99 10.25 -10.49
N PHE A 74 2.11 10.94 -10.24
CA PHE A 74 3.22 10.36 -9.47
C PHE A 74 2.87 10.18 -7.98
N TRP A 75 2.12 11.10 -7.37
CA TRP A 75 1.61 10.88 -6.01
C TRP A 75 0.55 9.78 -5.97
N GLY A 76 -0.28 9.69 -7.01
CA GLY A 76 -1.27 8.62 -7.16
C GLY A 76 -0.63 7.24 -7.22
N ILE A 77 0.52 7.09 -7.89
CA ILE A 77 1.31 5.86 -7.89
C ILE A 77 1.78 5.50 -6.47
N GLY A 78 2.32 6.47 -5.72
CA GLY A 78 2.74 6.25 -4.34
C GLY A 78 1.58 5.82 -3.43
N LEU A 79 0.42 6.47 -3.58
CA LEU A 79 -0.81 6.12 -2.88
C LEU A 79 -1.30 4.71 -3.25
N PHE A 80 -1.25 4.36 -4.53
CA PHE A 80 -1.62 3.03 -5.01
C PHE A 80 -0.76 1.94 -4.37
N PHE A 81 0.57 2.08 -4.37
CA PHE A 81 1.45 1.08 -3.75
C PHE A 81 1.28 1.01 -2.23
N HIS A 82 1.03 2.15 -1.56
CA HIS A 82 0.68 2.15 -0.14
C HIS A 82 -0.63 1.37 0.11
N GLY A 83 -1.64 1.59 -0.73
CA GLY A 83 -2.90 0.85 -0.68
C GLY A 83 -2.69 -0.65 -0.87
N VAL A 84 -1.94 -1.05 -1.90
CA VAL A 84 -1.59 -2.46 -2.13
C VAL A 84 -0.90 -3.05 -0.90
N HIS A 85 0.05 -2.33 -0.27
CA HIS A 85 0.73 -2.80 0.93
C HIS A 85 -0.22 -3.02 2.12
N VAL A 86 -1.13 -2.08 2.38
CA VAL A 86 -2.08 -2.14 3.51
C VAL A 86 -3.18 -3.17 3.29
N PHE A 87 -3.64 -3.33 2.04
CA PHE A 87 -4.73 -4.23 1.70
C PHE A 87 -4.27 -5.61 1.18
N LYS A 88 -2.96 -5.89 1.09
CA LYS A 88 -2.44 -7.16 0.57
C LYS A 88 -3.09 -8.39 1.21
N ASP A 89 -3.31 -8.34 2.53
CA ASP A 89 -3.89 -9.45 3.31
C ASP A 89 -5.37 -9.70 2.99
N ARG A 90 -6.06 -8.74 2.36
CA ARG A 90 -7.48 -8.85 1.97
C ARG A 90 -7.64 -9.48 0.59
N PHE A 91 -6.56 -9.57 -0.18
CA PHE A 91 -6.58 -10.08 -1.55
C PHE A 91 -5.91 -11.45 -1.59
N ASN A 92 -6.72 -12.51 -1.66
CA ASN A 92 -6.25 -13.91 -1.69
C ASN A 92 -5.25 -14.20 -2.83
N PHE A 93 -5.29 -13.42 -3.92
CA PHE A 93 -4.34 -13.54 -5.03
C PHE A 93 -2.89 -13.36 -4.58
N PHE A 94 -2.59 -12.36 -3.75
CA PHE A 94 -1.21 -12.11 -3.29
C PHE A 94 -0.69 -13.25 -2.43
N ASN A 95 -1.51 -13.75 -1.50
CA ASN A 95 -1.14 -14.89 -0.65
C ASN A 95 -0.87 -16.15 -1.49
N SER A 96 -1.73 -16.47 -2.46
CA SER A 96 -1.52 -17.62 -3.35
C SER A 96 -0.28 -17.50 -4.23
N TRP A 97 0.06 -16.28 -4.66
CA TRP A 97 1.26 -16.01 -5.42
C TRP A 97 2.52 -16.17 -4.57
N GLU A 98 2.49 -15.67 -3.33
CA GLU A 98 3.59 -15.76 -2.37
C GLU A 98 3.89 -17.22 -2.02
N GLU A 99 2.86 -18.01 -1.68
CA GLU A 99 3.00 -19.45 -1.42
C GLU A 99 3.62 -20.20 -2.60
N ARG A 100 3.16 -19.92 -3.82
CA ARG A 100 3.72 -20.53 -5.03
C ARG A 100 5.20 -20.18 -5.22
N LYS A 101 5.60 -18.93 -4.98
CA LYS A 101 7.00 -18.53 -5.14
C LYS A 101 7.91 -19.09 -4.06
N ILE A 102 7.44 -19.19 -2.82
CA ILE A 102 8.17 -19.88 -1.76
C ILE A 102 8.40 -21.35 -2.14
N LYS A 103 7.37 -22.03 -2.66
CA LYS A 103 7.49 -23.42 -3.13
C LYS A 103 8.51 -23.57 -4.28
N GLU A 104 8.43 -22.71 -5.29
CA GLU A 104 9.40 -22.73 -6.39
C GLU A 104 10.85 -22.49 -5.92
N LEU A 105 11.07 -21.60 -4.95
CA LEU A 105 12.40 -21.33 -4.40
C LEU A 105 12.94 -22.54 -3.62
N MET A 106 12.12 -23.18 -2.79
CA MET A 106 12.50 -24.39 -2.07
C MET A 106 12.85 -25.55 -3.02
N GLU A 107 12.07 -25.74 -4.09
CA GLU A 107 12.33 -26.76 -5.11
C GLU A 107 13.65 -26.49 -5.85
N LYS A 108 13.93 -25.22 -6.18
CA LYS A 108 15.21 -24.82 -6.79
C LYS A 108 16.39 -25.09 -5.87
N GLU A 109 16.31 -24.69 -4.60
CA GLU A 109 17.36 -24.96 -3.61
C GLU A 109 17.61 -26.46 -3.46
N ALA A 110 16.55 -27.27 -3.29
CA ALA A 110 16.67 -28.72 -3.18
C ALA A 110 17.35 -29.35 -4.41
N SER A 111 17.03 -28.87 -5.62
CA SER A 111 17.65 -29.34 -6.87
C SER A 111 19.13 -28.94 -6.99
N GLU A 112 19.50 -27.74 -6.54
CA GLU A 112 20.89 -27.26 -6.51
C GLU A 112 21.72 -28.03 -5.46
N PHE A 113 21.15 -28.33 -4.30
CA PHE A 113 21.79 -29.20 -3.30
C PHE A 113 22.03 -30.62 -3.82
N GLN A 114 21.13 -31.17 -4.64
CA GLN A 114 21.33 -32.49 -5.25
C GLN A 114 22.37 -32.51 -6.37
N LYS A 115 22.55 -31.41 -7.11
CA LYS A 115 23.61 -31.31 -8.15
C LYS A 115 25.02 -31.13 -7.60
N LYS A 116 25.15 -30.66 -6.34
CA LYS A 116 26.43 -30.45 -5.67
C LYS A 116 26.98 -31.68 -4.94
N LYS A 117 26.22 -32.78 -4.90
CA LYS A 117 26.56 -34.04 -4.24
C LYS A 117 26.94 -35.09 -5.28
#